data_AF-A0A2U2BHF7-F1
#
_entry.id   AF-A0A2U2BHF7-F1
#
_cell.length_a   1.000
_cell.length_b   1.000
_cell.length_c   1.000
_cell.angle_alpha   90.00
_cell.angle_beta   90.00
_cell.angle_gamma   90.00
#
_symmetry.space_group_name_H-M   'P 1'
#
loop_
_entity.id
_entity.type
_entity.pdbx_description
1 polymer ?
#
loop_
_entity_poly.entity_id
_entity_poly.type
_entity_poly.pdbx_seq_one_letter_code
_entity_poly.pdbx_strand_id
1 'polypeptide(L)'
;MTCKYSNTDWLDVLYNSVRRTQGSVNDAARFLTERRGKSIHPESLRAKLRSHDDSISVEMALMLTEWMDEKAGGSEYSRDWMQTMAVEQGLAVDVIPPAPAGGWPDEVAALQSKVMQIAALAGKIAGTTAESLIDGRIDQSEKDALADLFRDARTMLHRAERNLYRA
;
A
#
# COMPACT_ATOMS: atom_id res chain seq x y z
N MET A 1 5.99 -25.15 -0.18
CA MET A 1 6.80 -23.91 -0.27
C MET A 1 5.85 -22.74 -0.47
N THR A 2 5.54 -22.01 0.59
CA THR A 2 4.88 -20.70 0.47
C THR A 2 5.94 -19.70 0.03
N CYS A 3 5.91 -19.25 -1.23
CA CYS A 3 6.69 -18.08 -1.63
C CYS A 3 6.37 -16.95 -0.65
N LYS A 4 7.39 -16.48 0.08
CA LYS A 4 7.30 -15.23 0.83
C LYS A 4 7.42 -14.12 -0.21
N TYR A 5 6.28 -13.55 -0.59
CA TYR A 5 6.21 -12.41 -1.48
C TYR A 5 6.62 -11.16 -0.70
N SER A 6 7.49 -10.35 -1.30
CA SER A 6 8.04 -9.14 -0.70
C SER A 6 6.99 -8.04 -0.56
N ASN A 7 7.10 -7.19 0.48
CA ASN A 7 6.33 -5.94 0.54
C ASN A 7 7.08 -4.75 -0.10
N THR A 8 8.26 -5.00 -0.67
CA THR A 8 9.12 -4.01 -1.33
C THR A 8 9.33 -4.24 -2.82
N ASP A 9 8.71 -5.27 -3.41
CA ASP A 9 8.62 -5.45 -4.86
C ASP A 9 7.18 -5.16 -5.32
N TRP A 10 7.01 -4.31 -6.33
CA TRP A 10 5.68 -3.83 -6.70
C TRP A 10 4.76 -4.93 -7.26
N LEU A 11 5.30 -5.94 -7.96
CA LEU A 11 4.51 -7.05 -8.51
C LEU A 11 4.06 -7.98 -7.38
N ASP A 12 4.95 -8.29 -6.45
CA ASP A 12 4.64 -9.07 -5.26
C ASP A 12 3.57 -8.37 -4.40
N VAL A 13 3.69 -7.06 -4.20
CA VAL A 13 2.69 -6.25 -3.47
C VAL A 13 1.34 -6.28 -4.19
N LEU A 14 1.32 -6.12 -5.52
CA LEU A 14 0.09 -6.20 -6.29
C LEU A 14 -0.54 -7.60 -6.19
N TYR A 15 0.27 -8.65 -6.31
CA TYR A 15 -0.20 -10.03 -6.20
C TYR A 15 -0.78 -10.33 -4.81
N ASN A 16 -0.10 -9.88 -3.74
CA ASN A 16 -0.55 -10.02 -2.37
C ASN A 16 -1.88 -9.28 -2.14
N SER A 17 -2.01 -8.06 -2.66
CA SER A 17 -3.23 -7.25 -2.58
C SER A 17 -4.40 -7.94 -3.27
N VAL A 18 -4.19 -8.43 -4.50
CA VAL A 18 -5.21 -9.20 -5.24
C VAL A 18 -5.61 -10.47 -4.51
N ARG A 19 -4.63 -11.18 -3.93
CA ARG A 19 -4.89 -12.42 -3.19
C ARG A 19 -5.67 -12.18 -1.90
N ARG A 20 -5.37 -11.09 -1.19
CA ARG A 20 -6.03 -10.65 0.06
C ARG A 20 -7.48 -10.21 -0.17
N THR A 21 -7.78 -9.67 -1.35
CA THR A 21 -9.10 -9.17 -1.70
C THR A 21 -10.13 -10.30 -1.80
N GLN A 22 -11.36 -10.04 -1.33
CA GLN A 22 -12.46 -11.00 -1.40
C GLN A 22 -12.73 -11.44 -2.85
N GLY A 23 -12.73 -12.75 -3.08
CA GLY A 23 -12.85 -13.35 -4.42
C GLY A 23 -11.50 -13.73 -5.05
N SER A 24 -10.41 -13.14 -4.55
CA SER A 24 -9.02 -13.44 -4.92
C SER A 24 -8.81 -13.38 -6.45
N VAL A 25 -7.77 -14.08 -6.94
CA VAL A 25 -7.38 -14.05 -8.36
C VAL A 25 -8.48 -14.52 -9.31
N ASN A 26 -9.38 -15.40 -8.87
CA ASN A 26 -10.46 -15.93 -9.72
C ASN A 26 -11.50 -14.84 -10.01
N ASP A 27 -11.94 -14.09 -9.00
CA ASP A 27 -12.87 -12.97 -9.19
C ASP A 27 -12.20 -11.83 -9.96
N ALA A 28 -10.93 -11.53 -9.65
CA ALA A 28 -10.15 -10.53 -10.37
C ALA A 28 -10.05 -10.83 -11.88
N ALA A 29 -9.81 -12.09 -12.26
CA ALA A 29 -9.75 -12.50 -13.66
C ALA A 29 -11.10 -12.37 -14.38
N ARG A 30 -12.21 -12.67 -13.68
CA ARG A 30 -13.56 -12.42 -14.19
C ARG A 30 -13.80 -10.93 -14.40
N PHE A 31 -13.51 -10.10 -13.40
CA PHE A 31 -13.64 -8.65 -13.49
C PHE A 31 -12.84 -8.10 -14.69
N LEU A 32 -11.57 -8.50 -14.84
CA LEU A 32 -10.74 -8.07 -15.96
C LEU A 32 -11.28 -8.54 -17.31
N THR A 33 -11.86 -9.75 -17.38
CA THR A 33 -12.48 -10.27 -18.59
C THR A 33 -13.67 -9.40 -19.01
N GLU A 34 -14.54 -9.09 -18.06
CA GLU A 34 -15.74 -8.26 -18.27
C GLU A 34 -15.36 -6.82 -18.64
N ARG A 35 -14.45 -6.21 -17.87
CA ARG A 35 -14.03 -4.81 -18.04
C ARG A 35 -13.29 -4.56 -19.36
N ARG A 36 -12.44 -5.50 -19.79
CA ARG A 36 -11.61 -5.37 -21.00
C ARG A 36 -12.29 -5.87 -22.26
N GLY A 37 -13.39 -6.63 -22.13
CA GLY A 37 -13.99 -7.37 -23.24
C GLY A 37 -13.07 -8.44 -23.85
N LYS A 38 -12.03 -8.87 -23.10
CA LYS A 38 -11.03 -9.87 -23.53
C LYS A 38 -10.81 -10.87 -22.40
N SER A 39 -11.11 -12.14 -22.69
CA SER A 39 -10.98 -13.23 -21.72
C SER A 39 -9.56 -13.34 -21.18
N ILE A 40 -9.45 -13.48 -19.86
CA ILE A 40 -8.23 -13.84 -19.16
C ILE A 40 -8.53 -14.98 -18.19
N HIS A 41 -7.82 -16.09 -18.35
CA HIS A 41 -7.92 -17.22 -17.42
C HIS A 41 -7.24 -16.86 -16.08
N PRO A 42 -7.78 -17.28 -14.92
CA PRO A 42 -7.17 -16.97 -13.62
C PRO A 42 -5.69 -17.37 -13.51
N GLU A 43 -5.30 -18.50 -14.10
CA GLU A 43 -3.90 -18.93 -14.09
C GLU A 43 -3.00 -18.06 -14.96
N SER A 44 -3.51 -17.57 -16.09
CA SER A 44 -2.80 -16.58 -16.91
C SER A 44 -2.60 -15.28 -16.14
N LEU A 45 -3.61 -14.84 -15.37
CA LEU A 45 -3.47 -13.68 -14.48
C LEU A 45 -2.42 -13.94 -13.38
N ARG A 46 -2.42 -15.12 -12.75
CA ARG A 46 -1.39 -15.49 -11.76
C ARG A 46 0.02 -15.43 -12.34
N ALA A 47 0.22 -15.93 -13.56
CA ALA A 47 1.52 -15.89 -14.23
C ALA A 47 1.98 -14.45 -14.44
N LYS A 48 1.10 -13.58 -14.95
CA LYS A 48 1.40 -12.16 -15.19
C LYS A 48 1.69 -11.36 -13.92
N LEU A 49 1.08 -11.73 -12.80
CA LEU A 49 1.31 -11.10 -11.49
C LEU A 49 2.61 -11.55 -10.81
N ARG A 50 3.29 -12.57 -11.33
CA ARG A 50 4.49 -13.17 -10.73
C ARG A 50 5.74 -13.12 -11.62
N SER A 51 5.62 -12.64 -12.85
CA SER A 51 6.70 -12.63 -13.84
C SER A 51 7.02 -11.20 -14.22
N HIS A 52 8.29 -10.80 -14.15
CA HIS A 52 8.74 -9.52 -14.70
C HIS A 52 8.85 -9.55 -16.23
N ASP A 53 9.13 -10.72 -16.81
CA ASP A 53 9.34 -10.89 -18.26
C ASP A 53 8.04 -10.76 -19.08
N ASP A 54 6.93 -11.33 -18.58
CA ASP A 54 5.58 -11.15 -19.14
C ASP A 54 4.64 -10.54 -18.08
N SER A 55 5.09 -9.42 -17.51
CA SER A 55 4.38 -8.73 -16.45
C SER A 55 3.01 -8.19 -16.89
N ILE A 56 2.12 -8.08 -15.91
CA ILE A 56 0.84 -7.40 -16.08
C ILE A 56 1.06 -5.95 -16.55
N SER A 57 0.21 -5.46 -17.46
CA SER A 57 0.30 -4.04 -17.87
C SER A 57 -0.17 -3.11 -16.74
N VAL A 58 0.36 -1.89 -16.72
CA VAL A 58 -0.07 -0.83 -15.77
C VAL A 58 -1.57 -0.59 -15.86
N GLU A 59 -2.14 -0.62 -17.07
CA GLU A 59 -3.58 -0.49 -17.29
C GLU A 59 -4.37 -1.58 -16.56
N MET A 60 -3.93 -2.84 -16.65
CA MET A 60 -4.57 -3.95 -15.93
C MET A 60 -4.38 -3.84 -14.41
N ALA A 61 -3.22 -3.36 -13.94
CA ALA A 61 -2.99 -3.10 -12.52
C ALA A 61 -3.91 -1.98 -11.97
N LEU A 62 -4.17 -0.94 -12.77
CA LEU A 62 -5.16 0.10 -12.44
C LEU A 62 -6.59 -0.45 -12.38
N MET A 63 -6.98 -1.30 -13.33
CA MET A 63 -8.27 -1.99 -13.27
C MET A 63 -8.40 -2.90 -12.04
N LEU A 64 -7.32 -3.59 -11.65
CA LEU A 64 -7.31 -4.36 -10.41
C LEU A 64 -7.44 -3.46 -9.17
N THR A 65 -6.86 -2.25 -9.21
CA THR A 65 -7.03 -1.25 -8.14
C THR A 65 -8.50 -0.85 -8.00
N GLU A 66 -9.19 -0.57 -9.11
CA GLU A 66 -10.65 -0.30 -9.15
C GLU A 66 -11.43 -1.47 -8.52
N TRP A 67 -11.17 -2.70 -8.97
CA TRP A 67 -11.83 -3.89 -8.42
C TRP A 67 -11.58 -4.09 -6.92
N MET A 68 -10.37 -3.85 -6.44
CA MET A 68 -10.06 -3.93 -5.00
C MET A 68 -10.81 -2.84 -4.23
N ASP A 69 -10.83 -1.60 -4.71
CA ASP A 69 -11.53 -0.48 -4.09
C ASP A 69 -13.04 -0.74 -3.91
N GLU A 70 -13.66 -1.50 -4.81
CA GLU A 70 -15.07 -1.91 -4.72
C GLU A 70 -15.36 -2.91 -3.58
N LYS A 71 -14.33 -3.59 -3.05
CA LYS A 71 -14.50 -4.58 -1.98
C LYS A 71 -14.34 -3.96 -0.60
N ALA A 72 -15.03 -4.54 0.37
CA ALA A 72 -14.94 -4.13 1.77
C ALA A 72 -13.47 -4.16 2.26
N GLY A 73 -12.98 -3.00 2.73
CA GLY A 73 -11.61 -2.82 3.21
C GLY A 73 -10.53 -2.77 2.12
N GLY A 74 -10.88 -2.90 0.84
CA GLY A 74 -9.91 -2.94 -0.25
C GLY A 74 -9.17 -1.62 -0.47
N SER A 75 -9.83 -0.49 -0.18
CA SER A 75 -9.23 0.84 -0.27
C SER A 75 -8.02 1.07 0.65
N GLU A 76 -7.84 0.21 1.66
CA GLU A 76 -6.71 0.29 2.60
C GLU A 76 -5.38 -0.16 1.98
N TYR A 77 -5.41 -1.00 0.95
CA TYR A 77 -4.21 -1.62 0.37
C TYR A 77 -4.18 -1.64 -1.16
N SER A 78 -5.26 -1.25 -1.84
CA SER A 78 -5.39 -1.31 -3.30
C SER A 78 -4.31 -0.53 -4.07
N ARG A 79 -3.69 0.47 -3.43
CA ARG A 79 -2.70 1.39 -4.01
C ARG A 79 -1.27 1.14 -3.54
N ASP A 80 -1.04 0.17 -2.66
CA ASP A 80 0.28 -0.09 -2.08
C ASP A 80 1.32 -0.40 -3.17
N TRP A 81 0.90 -1.11 -4.22
CA TRP A 81 1.77 -1.43 -5.35
C TRP A 81 2.27 -0.19 -6.09
N MET A 82 1.47 0.88 -6.18
CA MET A 82 1.89 2.13 -6.80
C MET A 82 2.93 2.85 -5.96
N GLN A 83 2.77 2.80 -4.63
CA GLN A 83 3.75 3.38 -3.71
C GLN A 83 5.07 2.62 -3.78
N THR A 84 5.02 1.28 -3.81
CA THR A 84 6.22 0.45 -3.97
C THR A 84 6.89 0.71 -5.32
N MET A 85 6.13 0.74 -6.42
CA MET A 85 6.65 1.09 -7.74
C MET A 85 7.30 2.48 -7.76
N ALA A 86 6.68 3.49 -7.14
CA ALA A 86 7.24 4.83 -7.05
C ALA A 86 8.58 4.84 -6.29
N VAL A 87 8.65 4.14 -5.16
CA VAL A 87 9.87 4.03 -4.35
C VAL A 87 11.01 3.36 -5.13
N GLU A 88 10.73 2.31 -5.89
CA GLU A 88 11.72 1.66 -6.77
C GLU A 88 12.29 2.61 -7.82
N GLN A 89 11.52 3.63 -8.24
CA GLN A 89 11.96 4.68 -9.16
C GLN A 89 12.57 5.91 -8.47
N GLY A 90 12.79 5.85 -7.15
CA GLY A 90 13.32 6.97 -6.36
C GLY A 90 12.32 8.11 -6.13
N LEU A 91 11.02 7.86 -6.30
CA LEU A 91 9.94 8.81 -6.04
C LEU A 91 9.28 8.54 -4.68
N ALA A 92 8.76 9.60 -4.05
CA ALA A 92 7.94 9.50 -2.86
C ALA A 92 6.47 9.81 -3.21
N VAL A 93 5.60 8.82 -3.01
CA VAL A 93 4.14 8.96 -3.21
C VAL A 93 3.44 8.35 -1.99
N ASP A 94 2.52 9.12 -1.39
CA ASP A 94 1.76 8.68 -0.23
C ASP A 94 0.26 8.71 -0.53
N VAL A 95 -0.45 7.63 -0.18
CA VAL A 95 -1.91 7.62 -0.13
C VAL A 95 -2.31 8.43 1.09
N ILE A 96 -3.01 9.53 0.88
CA ILE A 96 -3.49 10.37 1.99
C ILE A 96 -4.98 10.10 2.17
N PRO A 97 -5.41 9.39 3.24
CA PRO A 97 -6.83 9.12 3.48
C PRO A 97 -7.66 10.40 3.44
N PRO A 98 -8.89 10.38 2.92
CA PRO A 98 -9.74 11.56 2.88
C PRO A 98 -10.01 12.10 4.28
N ALA A 99 -10.35 13.38 4.38
CA ALA A 99 -10.83 13.94 5.64
C ALA A 99 -12.22 13.35 5.97
N PRO A 100 -12.65 13.32 7.25
CA PRO A 100 -14.02 13.04 7.59
C PRO A 100 -14.99 13.92 6.80
N ALA A 101 -16.18 13.39 6.48
CA ALA A 101 -17.22 14.19 5.85
C ALA A 101 -17.57 15.38 6.73
N GLY A 102 -17.47 16.60 6.19
CA GLY A 102 -17.65 17.85 6.95
C GLY A 102 -16.40 18.35 7.71
N GLY A 103 -15.25 17.68 7.59
CA GLY A 103 -14.02 18.07 8.29
C GLY A 103 -13.99 17.64 9.75
N TRP A 104 -13.05 18.19 10.53
CA TRP A 104 -13.04 18.02 11.98
C TRP A 104 -13.83 19.14 12.66
N PRO A 105 -14.57 18.87 13.76
CA PRO A 105 -15.22 19.92 14.53
C PRO A 105 -14.26 20.99 15.06
N ASP A 106 -13.02 20.59 15.34
CA ASP A 106 -11.92 21.45 15.76
C ASP A 106 -10.64 20.99 15.05
N GLU A 107 -10.23 21.75 14.03
CA GLU A 107 -9.05 21.47 13.22
C GLU A 107 -7.74 21.66 14.01
N VAL A 108 -7.70 22.55 15.02
CA VAL A 108 -6.53 22.80 15.87
C VAL A 108 -6.30 21.65 16.84
N ALA A 109 -7.36 21.18 17.51
CA ALA A 109 -7.28 19.99 18.37
C ALA A 109 -6.91 18.75 17.54
N ALA A 110 -7.46 18.63 16.33
CA ALA A 110 -7.13 17.54 15.41
C ALA A 110 -5.68 17.60 14.90
N LEU A 111 -5.10 18.80 14.73
CA LEU A 111 -3.67 18.99 14.44
C LEU A 111 -2.82 18.55 15.63
N GLN A 112 -3.12 19.03 16.84
CA GLN A 112 -2.39 18.67 18.07
C GLN A 112 -2.33 17.15 18.26
N SER A 113 -3.47 16.47 18.11
CA SER A 113 -3.54 15.00 18.21
C SER A 113 -2.63 14.31 17.18
N LYS A 114 -2.59 14.80 15.94
CA LYS A 114 -1.73 14.21 14.89
C LYS A 114 -0.25 14.43 15.18
N VAL A 115 0.15 15.59 15.72
CA VAL A 115 1.54 15.82 16.13
C VAL A 115 1.98 14.84 17.22
N MET A 116 1.10 14.53 18.19
CA MET A 116 1.39 13.50 19.19
C MET A 116 1.50 12.09 18.58
N GLN A 117 0.66 11.76 17.59
CA GLN A 117 0.76 10.48 16.86
C GLN A 117 2.07 10.37 16.05
N ILE A 118 2.51 11.47 15.42
CA ILE A 118 3.81 11.54 14.73
C ILE A 118 4.95 11.25 15.70
N ALA A 119 4.94 11.84 16.90
CA ALA A 119 5.95 11.58 17.92
C ALA A 119 5.97 10.10 18.35
N ALA A 120 4.79 9.48 18.52
CA ALA A 120 4.69 8.06 18.84
C ALA A 120 5.26 7.17 17.70
N LEU A 121 4.97 7.50 16.44
CA LEU A 121 5.52 6.79 15.28
C LEU A 121 7.04 6.94 15.19
N ALA A 122 7.58 8.13 15.43
CA ALA A 122 9.02 8.36 15.49
C ALA A 122 9.71 7.49 16.57
N GLY A 123 9.08 7.37 17.75
CA GLY A 123 9.56 6.47 18.80
C GLY A 123 9.57 5.00 18.38
N LYS A 124 8.53 4.53 17.70
CA LYS A 124 8.47 3.16 17.15
C LYS A 124 9.55 2.91 16.09
N ILE A 125 9.72 3.84 15.16
CA ILE A 125 10.77 3.78 14.13
C ILE A 125 12.14 3.63 14.79
N ALA A 126 12.44 4.47 15.79
CA ALA A 126 13.71 4.41 16.50
C ALA A 126 13.92 3.07 17.20
N GLY A 127 12.89 2.54 17.87
CA GLY A 127 12.93 1.23 18.52
C GLY A 127 13.18 0.08 17.55
N THR A 128 12.35 -0.05 16.51
CA THR A 128 12.48 -1.10 15.50
C THR A 128 13.82 -1.01 14.76
N THR A 129 14.29 0.21 14.45
CA THR A 129 15.61 0.38 13.82
C THR A 129 16.74 -0.06 14.75
N ALA A 130 16.67 0.27 16.05
CA ALA A 130 17.69 -0.15 17.00
C ALA A 130 17.74 -1.68 17.14
N GLU A 131 16.57 -2.34 17.14
CA GLU A 131 16.46 -3.81 17.17
C GLU A 131 17.03 -4.44 15.90
N SER A 132 16.68 -3.93 14.73
CA SER A 132 17.12 -4.45 13.42
C SER A 132 18.59 -4.17 13.07
N LEU A 133 19.31 -3.43 13.91
CA LEU A 133 20.74 -3.17 13.71
C LEU A 133 21.63 -4.00 14.65
N ILE A 134 21.05 -4.80 15.55
CA ILE A 134 21.79 -5.56 16.57
C ILE A 134 22.83 -6.50 15.96
N ASP A 135 22.49 -7.19 14.88
CA ASP A 135 23.38 -8.14 14.20
C ASP A 135 24.16 -7.52 13.03
N GLY A 136 23.99 -6.21 12.80
CA GLY A 136 24.61 -5.45 11.72
C GLY A 136 24.04 -5.76 10.32
N ARG A 137 22.89 -6.43 10.22
CA ARG A 137 22.23 -6.77 8.96
C ARG A 137 20.74 -6.47 9.07
N ILE A 138 20.16 -5.98 7.97
CA ILE A 138 18.70 -5.79 7.89
C ILE A 138 18.16 -6.87 6.95
N ASP A 139 17.38 -7.80 7.50
CA ASP A 139 16.71 -8.85 6.75
C ASP A 139 15.46 -8.34 6.02
N GLN A 140 14.83 -9.18 5.18
CA GLN A 140 13.67 -8.76 4.41
C GLN A 140 12.45 -8.43 5.30
N SER A 141 12.22 -9.20 6.36
CA SER A 141 11.08 -8.94 7.26
C SER A 141 11.25 -7.63 8.03
N GLU A 142 12.49 -7.27 8.37
CA GLU A 142 12.81 -5.98 8.99
C GLU A 142 12.67 -4.82 8.02
N LYS A 143 13.09 -4.99 6.76
CA LYS A 143 12.84 -4.01 5.69
C LYS A 143 11.35 -3.76 5.51
N ASP A 144 10.55 -4.82 5.42
CA ASP A 144 9.10 -4.73 5.27
C ASP A 144 8.48 -3.96 6.45
N ALA A 145 8.84 -4.32 7.69
CA ALA A 145 8.33 -3.66 8.89
C ALA A 145 8.71 -2.17 8.98
N LEU A 146 9.97 -1.82 8.68
CA LEU A 146 10.42 -0.43 8.67
C LEU A 146 9.77 0.38 7.55
N ALA A 147 9.60 -0.21 6.35
CA ALA A 147 8.94 0.44 5.24
C ALA A 147 7.50 0.85 5.59
N ASP A 148 6.76 -0.02 6.27
CA ASP A 148 5.40 0.25 6.74
C ASP A 148 5.39 1.38 7.79
N LEU A 149 6.28 1.34 8.78
CA LEU A 149 6.40 2.41 9.78
C LEU A 149 6.73 3.78 9.15
N PHE A 150 7.62 3.81 8.15
CA PHE A 150 7.95 5.04 7.44
C PHE A 150 6.75 5.58 6.64
N ARG A 151 5.97 4.71 6.00
CA ARG A 151 4.74 5.08 5.27
C ARG A 151 3.68 5.65 6.22
N ASP A 152 3.48 5.02 7.38
CA ASP A 152 2.55 5.52 8.41
C ASP A 152 2.93 6.92 8.89
N ALA A 153 4.22 7.15 9.15
CA ALA A 153 4.72 8.45 9.58
C ALA A 153 4.49 9.54 8.53
N ARG A 154 4.82 9.28 7.25
CA ARG A 154 4.57 10.23 6.15
C ARG A 154 3.09 10.52 5.97
N THR A 155 2.25 9.48 6.02
CA THR A 155 0.78 9.64 5.93
C THR A 155 0.26 10.53 7.04
N MET A 156 0.77 10.38 8.27
CA MET A 156 0.37 11.22 9.39
C MET A 156 0.82 12.67 9.24
N LEU A 157 2.02 12.91 8.70
CA LEU A 157 2.52 14.25 8.37
C LEU A 157 1.61 14.95 7.34
N HIS A 158 1.28 14.28 6.24
CA HIS A 158 0.35 14.82 5.23
C HIS A 158 -1.04 15.14 5.82
N ARG A 159 -1.52 14.28 6.73
CA ARG A 159 -2.79 14.53 7.44
C ARG A 159 -2.67 15.75 8.36
N ALA A 160 -1.56 15.90 9.09
CA ALA A 160 -1.33 17.07 9.94
C ALA A 160 -1.26 18.36 9.14
N GLU A 161 -0.53 18.35 8.02
CA GLU A 161 -0.45 19.50 7.09
C GLU A 161 -1.84 19.90 6.57
N ARG A 162 -2.71 18.92 6.27
CA ARG A 162 -4.09 19.21 5.89
C ARG A 162 -4.88 19.94 6.98
N ASN A 163 -4.75 19.55 8.25
CA ASN A 163 -5.40 20.24 9.36
C ASN A 163 -4.81 21.64 9.55
N LEU A 164 -3.50 21.80 9.39
CA LEU A 164 -2.84 23.11 9.45
C LEU A 164 -3.41 24.10 8.42
N TYR A 165 -3.66 23.67 7.18
CA TYR A 165 -4.25 24.54 6.15
C TYR A 165 -5.76 24.80 6.32
N ARG A 166 -6.43 24.11 7.24
CA ARG A 166 -7.89 24.23 7.48
C ARG A 166 -8.25 24.89 8.81
N ALA A 167 -7.28 25.05 9.70
CA ALA A 167 -7.42 25.68 11.01
C ALA A 167 -7.54 27.22 10.90
#